data_AF-A0A133U9V9-F1
#
_entry.id   AF-A0A133U9V9-F1
#
_cell.length_a   1.000
_cell.length_b   1.000
_cell.length_c   1.000
_cell.angle_alpha   90.00
_cell.angle_beta   90.00
_cell.angle_gamma   90.00
#
_symmetry.space_group_name_H-M   'P 1'
#
loop_
_entity.id
_entity.type
_entity.pdbx_description
1 polymer ?
#
loop_
_entity_poly.entity_id
_entity_poly.type
_entity_poly.pdbx_seq_one_letter_code
_entity_poly.pdbx_strand_id
1 'polypeptide(L)'
;MPTVDFRPKVEREINRIKSSGDLAERDREVLLEYARDLKIEDPSPGRIFKVLVHTRKFAERLDGKGLADAPEDDLKDLVEWVQSRDLADSTKRDYREMLKRFFK
;
A
#
# COMPACT_ATOMS: atom_id res chain seq x y z
N MET A 1 -0.08 -15.97 -22.69
CA MET A 1 -0.06 -15.99 -21.21
C MET A 1 -1.47 -15.77 -20.70
N PRO A 2 -1.99 -16.57 -19.75
CA PRO A 2 -3.25 -16.26 -19.11
C PRO A 2 -3.13 -14.93 -18.35
N THR A 3 -4.07 -14.02 -18.58
CA THR A 3 -4.13 -12.74 -17.86
C THR A 3 -4.36 -13.03 -16.38
N VAL A 4 -3.41 -12.66 -15.52
CA VAL A 4 -3.55 -12.84 -14.07
C VAL A 4 -4.72 -11.99 -13.58
N ASP A 5 -5.74 -12.62 -13.00
CA ASP A 5 -6.81 -11.89 -12.32
C ASP A 5 -6.32 -11.42 -10.95
N PHE A 6 -6.23 -10.10 -10.78
CA PHE A 6 -5.80 -9.48 -9.54
C PHE A 6 -6.95 -9.16 -8.58
N ARG A 7 -8.22 -9.23 -9.01
CA ARG A 7 -9.37 -8.93 -8.12
C ARG A 7 -9.39 -9.83 -6.88
N PRO A 8 -9.19 -11.18 -7.00
CA PRO A 8 -9.12 -12.04 -5.81
C PRO A 8 -7.88 -11.79 -4.95
N LYS A 9 -6.85 -11.11 -5.47
CA LYS A 9 -5.66 -10.75 -4.72
C LYS A 9 -5.89 -9.47 -3.90
N VAL A 10 -6.59 -8.49 -4.48
CA VAL A 10 -7.02 -7.28 -3.77
C VAL A 10 -7.88 -7.64 -2.56
N GLU A 11 -8.93 -8.46 -2.74
CA GLU A 11 -9.81 -8.84 -1.63
C GLU A 11 -9.08 -9.62 -0.54
N ARG A 12 -8.14 -10.49 -0.92
CA ARG A 12 -7.29 -11.20 0.05
C ARG A 12 -6.39 -10.24 0.84
N GLU A 13 -5.83 -9.23 0.19
CA GLU A 13 -4.99 -8.24 0.88
C GLU A 13 -5.82 -7.37 1.83
N ILE A 14 -7.03 -6.96 1.43
CA ILE A 14 -7.97 -6.25 2.31
C ILE A 14 -8.30 -7.09 3.54
N ASN A 15 -8.61 -8.38 3.35
CA ASN A 15 -8.87 -9.28 4.47
C ASN A 15 -7.65 -9.45 5.38
N ARG A 16 -6.44 -9.48 4.80
CA ARG A 16 -5.19 -9.53 5.56
C ARG A 16 -4.99 -8.28 6.41
N ILE A 17 -5.27 -7.10 5.86
CA ILE A 17 -5.20 -5.83 6.60
C ILE A 17 -6.18 -5.87 7.79
N LYS A 18 -7.42 -6.34 7.57
CA LYS A 18 -8.44 -6.45 8.64
C LYS A 18 -8.01 -7.36 9.79
N SER A 19 -7.33 -8.46 9.50
CA SER A 19 -6.97 -9.48 10.49
C SER A 19 -5.52 -9.42 10.97
N SER A 20 -4.71 -8.47 10.49
CA SER A 20 -3.29 -8.39 10.86
C SER A 20 -3.13 -7.94 12.31
N GLY A 21 -2.48 -8.77 13.12
CA GLY A 21 -2.05 -8.43 14.48
C GLY A 21 -0.79 -7.56 14.52
N ASP A 22 -0.05 -7.50 13.41
CA ASP A 22 1.20 -6.73 13.27
C ASP A 22 0.93 -5.25 12.92
N LEU A 23 -0.32 -4.89 12.67
CA LEU A 23 -0.76 -3.52 12.42
C LEU A 23 -1.36 -2.91 13.68
N ALA A 24 -1.04 -1.64 13.95
CA ALA A 24 -1.81 -0.85 14.89
C ALA A 24 -3.26 -0.70 14.40
N GLU A 25 -4.20 -0.56 15.33
CA GLU A 25 -5.63 -0.44 14.99
C GLU A 25 -5.90 0.73 14.05
N ARG A 26 -5.29 1.87 14.32
CA ARG A 26 -5.38 3.07 13.49
C ARG A 26 -4.82 2.85 12.08
N ASP A 27 -3.73 2.09 11.94
CA ASP A 27 -3.16 1.78 10.61
C ASP A 27 -4.07 0.86 9.81
N ARG A 28 -4.76 -0.08 10.46
CA ARG A 28 -5.76 -0.91 9.79
C ARG A 28 -6.88 -0.04 9.23
N GLU A 29 -7.41 0.88 10.02
CA GLU A 29 -8.48 1.78 9.59
C GLU A 29 -8.04 2.63 8.39
N VAL A 30 -6.89 3.30 8.50
CA VAL A 30 -6.34 4.15 7.43
C VAL A 30 -6.08 3.34 6.14
N LEU A 31 -5.53 2.13 6.24
CA LEU A 31 -5.29 1.27 5.08
C LEU A 31 -6.60 0.80 4.41
N LEU A 32 -7.66 0.59 5.19
CA LEU A 32 -8.97 0.19 4.68
C LEU A 32 -9.70 1.36 4.00
N GLU A 33 -9.60 2.56 4.55
CA GLU A 33 -10.07 3.78 3.90
C GLU A 33 -9.33 4.00 2.58
N TYR A 34 -8.00 3.88 2.59
CA TYR A 34 -7.23 4.00 1.37
C TYR A 34 -7.57 2.92 0.33
N ALA A 35 -7.82 1.69 0.76
CA ALA A 35 -8.30 0.64 -0.14
C ALA A 35 -9.65 0.99 -0.79
N ARG A 36 -10.54 1.69 -0.06
CA ARG A 36 -11.81 2.19 -0.58
C ARG A 36 -11.57 3.32 -1.58
N ASP A 37 -10.70 4.27 -1.28
CA ASP A 37 -10.38 5.39 -2.17
C ASP A 37 -9.75 4.91 -3.47
N LEU A 38 -8.81 3.96 -3.39
CA LEU A 38 -8.25 3.29 -4.56
C LEU A 38 -9.32 2.61 -5.40
N LYS A 39 -10.37 2.01 -4.80
CA LYS A 39 -11.48 1.43 -5.57
C LYS A 39 -12.33 2.50 -6.26
N ILE A 40 -12.45 3.70 -5.70
CA ILE A 40 -13.19 4.83 -6.29
C ILE A 40 -12.39 5.45 -7.45
N GLU A 41 -11.07 5.55 -7.33
CA GLU A 41 -10.20 6.04 -8.41
C GLU A 41 -10.13 5.08 -9.63
N ASP A 42 -10.64 3.85 -9.48
CA ASP A 42 -10.69 2.79 -10.49
C ASP A 42 -9.36 2.52 -11.25
N PRO A 43 -8.19 2.46 -10.58
CA PRO A 43 -7.00 1.94 -11.21
C PRO A 43 -7.13 0.41 -11.37
N SER A 44 -6.33 -0.16 -12.28
CA SER A 44 -6.34 -1.61 -12.50
C SER A 44 -6.19 -2.40 -11.17
N PRO A 45 -6.88 -3.54 -10.97
CA PRO A 45 -6.77 -4.33 -9.75
C PRO A 45 -5.34 -4.74 -9.41
N GLY A 46 -4.48 -4.90 -10.43
CA GLY A 46 -3.06 -5.14 -10.23
C GLY A 46 -2.34 -3.99 -9.53
N ARG A 47 -2.66 -2.73 -9.89
CA ARG A 47 -2.13 -1.53 -9.21
C ARG A 47 -2.64 -1.44 -7.77
N ILE A 48 -3.95 -1.65 -7.53
CA ILE A 48 -4.54 -1.63 -6.17
C ILE A 48 -3.83 -2.64 -5.28
N PHE A 49 -3.75 -3.91 -5.72
CA PHE A 49 -3.12 -4.97 -4.95
C PHE A 49 -1.68 -4.64 -4.60
N LYS A 50 -0.93 -4.18 -5.61
CA LYS A 50 0.46 -3.83 -5.47
C LYS A 50 0.68 -2.71 -4.45
N VAL A 51 -0.08 -1.62 -4.54
CA VAL A 51 0.03 -0.51 -3.60
C VAL A 51 -0.31 -0.95 -2.18
N LEU A 52 -1.46 -1.60 -1.98
CA LEU A 52 -1.89 -2.07 -0.66
C LEU A 52 -0.85 -2.98 0.01
N VAL A 53 -0.26 -3.92 -0.75
CA VAL A 53 0.79 -4.80 -0.21
C VAL A 53 2.00 -4.02 0.30
N HIS A 54 2.43 -2.98 -0.42
CA HIS A 54 3.64 -2.24 -0.06
C HIS A 54 3.35 -1.27 1.10
N THR A 55 2.20 -0.59 1.08
CA THR A 55 1.79 0.28 2.20
C THR A 55 1.57 -0.51 3.48
N ARG A 56 0.93 -1.69 3.43
CA ARG A 56 0.78 -2.59 4.60
C ARG A 56 2.14 -3.00 5.16
N LYS A 57 3.04 -3.51 4.31
CA LYS A 57 4.37 -3.96 4.76
C LYS A 57 5.19 -2.85 5.41
N PHE A 58 4.94 -1.61 5.01
CA PHE A 58 5.57 -0.46 5.61
C PHE A 58 4.95 -0.09 6.94
N ALA A 59 3.62 -0.09 7.05
CA ALA A 59 2.93 0.07 8.33
C ALA A 59 3.38 -0.97 9.38
N GLU A 60 3.55 -2.23 8.96
CA GLU A 60 4.09 -3.31 9.81
C GLU A 60 5.55 -3.04 10.28
N ARG A 61 6.30 -2.18 9.60
CA ARG A 61 7.67 -1.78 9.97
C ARG A 61 7.74 -0.53 10.83
N LEU A 62 6.69 0.28 10.85
CA LEU A 62 6.62 1.49 11.66
C LEU A 62 6.47 1.19 13.16
N ASP A 63 6.35 -0.08 13.56
CA ASP A 63 6.28 -0.54 14.96
C ASP A 63 5.27 0.27 15.80
N GLY A 64 4.10 0.53 15.22
CA GLY A 64 3.02 1.27 15.87
C GLY A 64 3.16 2.80 15.91
N LYS A 65 4.20 3.38 15.29
CA LYS A 65 4.31 4.85 15.11
C LYS A 65 3.20 5.43 14.23
N GLY A 66 2.48 4.58 13.50
CA GLY A 66 1.28 4.95 12.75
C GLY A 66 1.60 5.56 11.38
N LEU A 67 0.88 5.15 10.35
CA LEU A 67 0.91 5.73 9.01
C LEU A 67 0.48 7.20 9.01
N ALA A 68 -0.44 7.58 9.92
CA ALA A 68 -0.97 8.94 10.01
C ALA A 68 0.03 9.95 10.60
N ASP A 69 0.94 9.48 11.46
CA ASP A 69 1.93 10.29 12.16
C ASP A 69 3.35 10.09 11.58
N ALA A 70 3.46 9.36 10.46
CA ALA A 70 4.73 9.07 9.81
C ALA A 70 5.38 10.39 9.30
N PRO A 71 6.54 10.80 9.81
CA PRO A 71 7.27 11.96 9.30
C PRO A 71 7.64 11.79 7.82
N GLU A 72 7.93 12.92 7.16
CA GLU A 72 8.35 12.93 5.75
C GLU A 72 9.54 11.98 5.47
N ASP A 73 10.41 11.79 6.45
CA ASP A 73 11.56 10.89 6.33
C ASP A 73 11.14 9.41 6.30
N ASP A 74 10.13 9.00 7.06
CA ASP A 74 9.56 7.66 7.00
C ASP A 74 8.93 7.41 5.60
N LEU A 75 8.31 8.42 4.99
CA LEU A 75 7.83 8.35 3.60
C LEU A 75 8.98 8.20 2.60
N LYS A 76 10.11 8.89 2.81
CA LYS A 76 11.31 8.73 1.96
C LYS A 76 11.84 7.31 2.06
N ASP A 77 11.87 6.72 3.24
CA ASP A 77 12.29 5.33 3.47
C ASP A 77 11.34 4.34 2.76
N LEU A 78 10.03 4.60 2.78
CA LEU A 78 9.07 3.81 2.00
C LEU A 78 9.34 3.91 0.50
N VAL A 79 9.53 5.13 -0.02
CA VAL A 79 9.78 5.35 -1.44
C VAL A 79 11.11 4.70 -1.85
N GLU A 80 12.16 4.84 -1.04
CA GLU A 80 13.46 4.20 -1.25
C GLU A 80 13.33 2.67 -1.24
N TRP A 81 12.59 2.11 -0.29
CA TRP A 81 12.31 0.68 -0.24
C TRP A 81 11.57 0.19 -1.50
N VAL A 82 10.62 0.99 -2.02
CA VAL A 82 9.97 0.69 -3.30
C VAL A 82 10.94 0.80 -4.48
N GLN A 83 11.84 1.79 -4.48
CA GLN A 83 12.85 1.97 -5.54
C GLN A 83 13.89 0.84 -5.56
N SER A 84 14.27 0.30 -4.39
CA SER A 84 15.25 -0.78 -4.27
C SER A 84 14.70 -2.15 -4.66
N ARG A 85 13.37 -2.29 -4.80
CA ARG A 85 12.76 -3.53 -5.29
C ARG A 85 13.05 -3.74 -6.77
N ASP A 86 13.25 -5.00 -7.15
CA ASP A 86 13.34 -5.45 -8.54
C ASP A 86 11.95 -5.39 -9.22
N LEU A 87 11.58 -4.18 -9.63
CA LEU A 87 10.33 -3.81 -10.29
C LEU A 87 10.65 -2.94 -11.50
N ALA A 88 9.79 -2.95 -12.51
CA ALA A 88 9.92 -2.04 -13.65
C ALA A 88 9.84 -0.56 -13.21
N ASP A 89 10.60 0.32 -13.85
CA ASP A 89 10.64 1.75 -13.50
C ASP A 89 9.28 2.44 -13.60
N SER A 90 8.44 2.03 -14.56
CA SER A 90 7.05 2.48 -14.67
C SER A 90 6.24 2.13 -13.42
N THR A 91 6.44 0.92 -12.88
CA THR A 91 5.79 0.47 -11.65
C THR A 91 6.31 1.24 -10.43
N LYS A 92 7.62 1.51 -10.36
CA LYS A 92 8.21 2.32 -9.29
C LYS A 92 7.68 3.76 -9.30
N ARG A 93 7.50 4.36 -10.48
CA ARG A 93 6.93 5.69 -10.65
C ARG A 93 5.47 5.75 -10.22
N ASP A 94 4.67 4.79 -10.70
CA ASP A 94 3.25 4.66 -10.33
C ASP A 94 3.06 4.56 -8.81
N TYR A 95 3.87 3.74 -8.15
CA TYR A 95 3.79 3.58 -6.70
C TYR A 95 4.17 4.86 -5.97
N ARG A 96 5.22 5.55 -6.42
CA ARG A 96 5.62 6.83 -5.83
C ARG A 96 4.48 7.84 -5.86
N GLU A 97 3.78 7.94 -6.99
CA GLU A 97 2.64 8.85 -7.12
C GLU A 97 1.45 8.42 -6.26
N MET A 98 1.12 7.13 -6.20
CA MET A 98 0.04 6.62 -5.35
C MET A 98 0.34 6.81 -3.86
N LEU A 99 1.57 6.57 -3.43
CA LEU A 99 2.02 6.80 -2.05
C LEU A 99 2.00 8.28 -1.69
N LYS A 100 2.49 9.17 -2.57
CA LYS A 100 2.40 10.61 -2.35
C LYS A 100 0.97 11.09 -2.13
N ARG A 101 -0.02 10.50 -2.83
CA ARG A 101 -1.45 10.83 -2.64
C ARG A 101 -1.98 10.37 -1.29
N PHE A 102 -1.50 9.23 -0.79
CA PHE A 102 -1.93 8.67 0.48
C PHE A 102 -1.46 9.52 1.68
N PHE A 103 -0.26 10.12 1.60
CA PHE A 103 0.32 10.95 2.67
C PHE A 103 0.04 12.46 2.51
N LYS A 104 -0.83 12.85 1.58
CA LYS A 104 -1.14 14.27 1.29
C LYS A 104 -2.49 14.66 1.88
#